data_AF-A0A177KKH7-F1
#
_entry.id   AF-A0A177KKH7-F1
#
_cell.length_a   1.000
_cell.length_b   1.000
_cell.length_c   1.000
_cell.angle_alpha   90.00
_cell.angle_beta   90.00
_cell.angle_gamma   90.00
#
_symmetry.space_group_name_H-M   'P 1'
#
loop_
_entity.id
_entity.type
_entity.pdbx_description
1 polymer ?
#
loop_
_entity_poly.entity_id
_entity_poly.type
_entity_poly.pdbx_seq_one_letter_code
_entity_poly.pdbx_strand_id
1 'polypeptide(L)'
;MKQIEFYINNVRTGGKLSELDILLTEGSINFETNYRELGTEEEVIFMVKNEDFHFELGMSQSVFYLLRNEHKAEYPVSLVGSGKMICVAQWTNTWLEVILMDDAMYLAIEAGSDYKEELSKELSKRKVSVDTNPTVIPNTLFEYLRNNFSSSEQIYDSESDLYKEIISMLQLTAQKIRELNMINSFWDVEYKSGAIVSKKPKKETDLQPLIHGLLNDIAISKNLLVIRENDTGAGNLDFLFIGIVKNRMVKVCVEFKHAHSKKFEDGLLKQLPEYMKSMGTDLGIYCPFYFRGDNFAEPKLFENPEKLVSYLGKAALREGLDKIRILPFNCSERVSASKL
;
A
#
# COMPACT_ATOMS: atom_id res chain seq x y z
N MET A 1 11.41 12.35 20.43
CA MET A 1 11.03 12.14 19.01
C MET A 1 12.28 12.35 18.19
N LYS A 2 12.64 11.39 17.32
CA LYS A 2 13.73 11.58 16.36
C LYS A 2 13.35 12.73 15.44
N GLN A 3 14.25 13.68 15.20
CA GLN A 3 13.97 14.85 14.38
C GLN A 3 13.91 14.42 12.91
N ILE A 4 12.76 14.58 12.28
CA ILE A 4 12.57 14.37 10.84
C ILE A 4 12.54 15.75 10.20
N GLU A 5 13.39 15.94 9.19
CA GLU A 5 13.40 17.14 8.37
C GLU A 5 12.67 16.82 7.07
N PHE A 6 11.66 17.62 6.74
CA PHE A 6 10.85 17.45 5.55
C PHE A 6 10.65 18.81 4.88
N TYR A 7 11.03 18.93 3.62
CA TYR A 7 11.01 20.18 2.88
C TYR A 7 10.59 19.96 1.42
N ILE A 8 9.71 20.82 0.92
CA ILE A 8 9.32 20.89 -0.49
C ILE A 8 9.30 22.36 -0.94
N ASN A 9 10.01 22.65 -2.01
CA ASN A 9 9.93 23.89 -2.76
C ASN A 9 9.22 23.65 -4.10
N ASN A 10 7.92 23.94 -4.10
CA ASN A 10 7.06 23.72 -5.26
C ASN A 10 7.11 24.83 -6.33
N VAL A 11 7.95 25.85 -6.15
CA VAL A 11 8.05 26.96 -7.12
C VAL A 11 8.55 26.46 -8.47
N ARG A 12 9.63 25.69 -8.50
CA ARG A 12 10.22 25.17 -9.74
C ARG A 12 9.38 24.07 -10.38
N THR A 13 8.69 23.27 -9.58
CA THR A 13 7.87 22.16 -10.07
C THR A 13 6.49 22.63 -10.57
N GLY A 14 6.14 23.91 -10.39
CA GLY A 14 4.82 24.43 -10.71
C GLY A 14 3.71 23.81 -9.85
N GLY A 15 4.02 23.42 -8.61
CA GLY A 15 3.08 22.76 -7.70
C GLY A 15 2.80 21.29 -8.00
N LYS A 16 3.61 20.64 -8.85
CA LYS A 16 3.41 19.23 -9.26
C LYS A 16 3.94 18.19 -8.28
N LEU A 17 4.66 18.59 -7.23
CA LEU A 17 5.23 17.67 -6.24
C LEU A 17 4.39 17.67 -4.97
N SER A 18 3.86 16.50 -4.59
CA SER A 18 3.23 16.29 -3.29
C SER A 18 4.20 15.62 -2.31
N GLU A 19 3.89 15.70 -1.02
CA GLU A 19 4.60 14.99 0.04
C GLU A 19 4.57 13.48 -0.16
N LEU A 20 3.49 12.95 -0.74
CA LEU A 20 3.34 11.53 -1.02
C LEU A 20 4.26 11.07 -2.14
N ASP A 21 4.47 11.88 -3.18
CA ASP A 21 5.35 11.51 -4.31
C ASP A 21 6.75 11.17 -3.81
N ILE A 22 7.29 11.94 -2.86
CA ILE A 22 8.61 11.72 -2.24
C ILE A 22 8.65 10.41 -1.43
N LEU A 23 7.50 9.97 -0.93
CA LEU A 23 7.37 8.74 -0.16
C LEU A 23 6.97 7.51 -1.00
N LEU A 24 6.95 7.60 -2.32
CA LEU A 24 6.78 6.44 -3.18
C LEU A 24 8.12 5.74 -3.41
N THR A 25 8.09 4.41 -3.34
CA THR A 25 9.22 3.54 -3.67
C THR A 25 9.73 3.77 -5.10
N GLU A 26 8.83 4.15 -5.99
CA GLU A 26 9.11 4.54 -7.37
C GLU A 26 8.37 5.82 -7.71
N GLY A 27 9.01 6.68 -8.51
CA GLY A 27 8.41 7.94 -8.88
C GLY A 27 9.23 8.70 -9.90
N SER A 28 8.64 9.76 -10.41
CA SER A 28 9.29 10.68 -11.33
C SER A 28 8.74 12.07 -11.16
N ILE A 29 9.60 13.07 -11.32
CA ILE A 29 9.17 14.46 -11.48
C ILE A 29 9.90 15.10 -12.65
N ASN A 30 9.15 15.89 -13.42
CA ASN A 30 9.72 16.73 -14.46
C ASN A 30 9.25 18.17 -14.32
N PHE A 31 10.16 19.10 -14.61
CA PHE A 31 9.88 20.53 -14.56
C PHE A 31 10.77 21.30 -15.53
N GLU A 32 10.32 22.50 -15.87
CA GLU A 32 11.06 23.42 -16.75
C GLU A 32 11.69 24.52 -15.89
N THR A 33 12.89 24.96 -16.27
CA THR A 33 13.57 26.08 -15.62
C THR A 33 14.46 26.80 -16.65
N ASN A 34 14.93 28.01 -16.34
CA ASN A 34 15.96 28.67 -17.13
C ASN A 34 17.31 28.69 -16.41
N TYR A 35 18.42 28.55 -17.13
CA TYR A 35 19.77 28.66 -16.56
C TYR A 35 19.98 29.98 -15.80
N ARG A 36 19.41 31.07 -16.31
CA ARG A 36 19.53 32.41 -15.70
C ARG A 36 18.79 32.55 -14.36
N GLU A 37 17.88 31.64 -14.07
CA GLU A 37 17.11 31.60 -12.82
C GLU A 37 17.80 30.74 -11.74
N LEU A 38 18.89 30.06 -12.09
CA LEU A 38 19.65 29.24 -11.16
C LEU A 38 20.67 30.08 -10.41
N GLY A 39 20.76 29.86 -9.09
CA GLY A 39 21.82 30.41 -8.25
C GLY A 39 23.13 29.65 -8.40
N THR A 40 24.21 30.23 -7.87
CA THR A 40 25.51 29.57 -7.75
C THR A 40 25.54 28.53 -6.64
N GLU A 41 24.68 28.69 -5.62
CA GLU A 41 24.49 27.73 -4.54
C GLU A 41 23.44 26.67 -4.93
N GLU A 42 23.52 25.50 -4.29
CA GLU A 42 22.54 24.43 -4.47
C GLU A 42 21.20 24.82 -3.85
N GLU A 43 20.18 24.91 -4.68
CA GLU A 43 18.80 25.02 -4.25
C GLU A 43 18.22 23.61 -4.10
N VAL A 44 17.75 23.32 -2.88
CA VAL A 44 16.98 22.11 -2.61
C VAL A 44 15.56 22.28 -3.17
N ILE A 45 15.12 21.33 -3.99
CA ILE A 45 13.75 21.28 -4.51
C ILE A 45 12.88 20.48 -3.55
N PHE A 46 13.37 19.34 -3.06
CA PHE A 46 12.78 18.66 -1.92
C PHE A 46 13.86 17.94 -1.13
N MET A 47 13.58 17.72 0.16
CA MET A 47 14.42 16.93 1.04
C MET A 47 13.54 16.22 2.07
N VAL A 48 13.82 14.94 2.29
CA VAL A 48 13.39 14.21 3.47
C VAL A 48 14.60 13.57 4.14
N LYS A 49 14.77 13.80 5.44
CA LYS A 49 15.93 13.33 6.18
C LYS A 49 15.57 12.89 7.59
N ASN A 50 16.12 11.75 8.00
CA ASN A 50 16.14 11.26 9.37
C ASN A 50 17.52 10.62 9.67
N GLU A 51 17.67 9.95 10.82
CA GLU A 51 18.96 9.34 11.22
C GLU A 51 19.52 8.32 10.21
N ASP A 52 18.66 7.55 9.55
CA ASP A 52 19.04 6.40 8.73
C ASP A 52 18.63 6.56 7.24
N PHE A 53 18.03 7.69 6.87
CA PHE A 53 17.50 7.94 5.53
C PHE A 53 17.62 9.40 5.15
N HIS A 54 18.16 9.64 3.95
CA HIS A 54 18.23 10.96 3.33
C HIS A 54 17.80 10.81 1.87
N PHE A 55 16.80 11.57 1.42
CA PHE A 55 16.40 11.62 0.03
C PHE A 55 16.15 13.06 -0.39
N GLU A 56 16.85 13.51 -1.43
CA GLU A 56 16.94 14.92 -1.79
C GLU A 56 17.09 15.12 -3.29
N LEU A 57 16.38 16.12 -3.82
CA LEU A 57 16.53 16.61 -5.18
C LEU A 57 16.95 18.06 -5.11
N GLY A 58 17.99 18.43 -5.84
CA GLY A 58 18.49 19.80 -5.85
C GLY A 58 19.10 20.20 -7.19
N MET A 59 19.31 21.51 -7.33
CA MET A 59 19.88 22.10 -8.54
C MET A 59 20.64 23.40 -8.25
N SER A 60 21.70 23.65 -9.02
CA SER A 60 22.41 24.94 -9.10
C SER A 60 22.82 25.21 -10.55
N GLN A 61 23.51 26.32 -10.80
CA GLN A 61 24.16 26.55 -12.10
C GLN A 61 25.21 25.48 -12.47
N SER A 62 25.72 24.73 -11.49
CA SER A 62 26.75 23.72 -11.73
C SER A 62 26.17 22.32 -11.96
N VAL A 63 25.10 21.96 -11.26
CA VAL A 63 24.64 20.57 -11.17
C VAL A 63 23.14 20.45 -10.97
N PHE A 64 22.56 19.41 -11.54
CA PHE A 64 21.22 18.91 -11.23
C PHE A 64 21.38 17.50 -10.66
N TYR A 65 20.82 17.21 -9.48
CA TYR A 65 21.07 15.93 -8.81
C TYR A 65 19.86 15.36 -8.08
N LEU A 66 19.88 14.04 -7.94
CA LEU A 66 19.03 13.26 -7.07
C LEU A 66 19.91 12.41 -6.15
N LEU A 67 19.73 12.57 -4.85
CA LEU A 67 20.50 11.93 -3.79
C LEU A 67 19.59 11.02 -2.98
N ARG A 68 20.01 9.78 -2.72
CA ARG A 68 19.46 8.90 -1.70
C ARG A 68 20.58 8.29 -0.87
N ASN A 69 20.62 8.62 0.41
CA ASN A 69 21.66 8.25 1.36
C ASN A 69 23.04 8.61 0.79
N GLU A 70 23.92 7.62 0.61
CA GLU A 70 25.25 7.78 0.02
C GLU A 70 25.27 7.79 -1.52
N HIS A 71 24.16 7.53 -2.19
CA HIS A 71 24.09 7.42 -3.64
C HIS A 71 23.56 8.71 -4.29
N LYS A 72 24.31 9.30 -5.22
CA LYS A 72 23.96 10.55 -5.90
C LYS A 72 24.03 10.40 -7.42
N ALA A 73 22.90 10.56 -8.11
CA ALA A 73 22.87 10.73 -9.56
C ALA A 73 22.94 12.24 -9.85
N GLU A 74 23.97 12.69 -10.56
CA GLU A 74 24.18 14.12 -10.82
C GLU A 74 24.60 14.39 -12.26
N TYR A 75 24.08 15.48 -12.83
CA TYR A 75 24.36 15.92 -14.19
C TYR A 75 24.89 17.35 -14.21
N PRO A 76 26.03 17.65 -14.87
CA PRO A 76 26.54 19.00 -14.98
C PRO A 76 25.65 19.89 -15.84
N VAL A 77 25.10 20.95 -15.25
CA VAL A 77 24.15 21.87 -15.91
C VAL A 77 24.81 22.64 -17.05
N SER A 78 26.11 22.92 -16.94
CA SER A 78 26.90 23.61 -17.97
C SER A 78 26.92 22.91 -19.33
N LEU A 79 26.60 21.61 -19.40
CA LEU A 79 26.62 20.83 -20.64
C LEU A 79 25.38 21.04 -21.52
N VAL A 80 24.29 21.57 -20.97
CA VAL A 80 23.02 21.78 -21.70
C VAL A 80 22.90 23.19 -22.27
N GLY A 81 23.71 24.13 -21.79
CA GLY A 81 23.78 25.51 -22.26
C GLY A 81 23.02 26.51 -21.38
N SER A 82 23.01 27.78 -21.79
CA SER A 82 22.52 28.90 -20.95
C SER A 82 21.02 29.23 -21.13
N GLY A 83 20.22 28.27 -21.61
CA GLY A 83 18.85 28.47 -22.09
C GLY A 83 17.78 27.89 -21.18
N LYS A 84 16.60 27.63 -21.77
CA LYS A 84 15.53 26.84 -21.16
C LYS A 84 15.99 25.39 -21.03
N MET A 85 15.71 24.79 -19.89
CA MET A 85 16.10 23.43 -19.55
C MET A 85 14.89 22.66 -19.03
N ILE A 86 14.85 21.38 -19.33
CA ILE A 86 13.82 20.45 -18.90
C ILE A 86 14.53 19.40 -18.05
N CYS A 87 14.20 19.42 -16.77
CA CYS A 87 14.80 18.59 -15.75
C CYS A 87 13.86 17.42 -15.48
N VAL A 88 14.38 16.20 -15.49
CA VAL A 88 13.64 14.99 -15.12
C VAL A 88 14.42 14.25 -14.05
N ALA A 89 13.81 13.98 -12.92
CA ALA A 89 14.33 13.08 -11.90
C ALA A 89 13.42 11.86 -11.80
N GLN A 90 14.02 10.68 -11.70
CA GLN A 90 13.31 9.40 -11.57
C GLN A 90 14.00 8.54 -10.52
N TRP A 91 13.22 7.70 -9.84
CA TRP A 91 13.75 6.78 -8.85
C TRP A 91 12.92 5.52 -8.76
N THR A 92 13.58 4.46 -8.30
CA THR A 92 12.96 3.24 -7.77
C THR A 92 13.65 2.88 -6.46
N ASN A 93 13.27 1.78 -5.78
CA ASN A 93 14.02 1.29 -4.61
C ASN A 93 15.47 0.90 -4.92
N THR A 94 15.85 0.72 -6.18
CA THR A 94 17.15 0.17 -6.58
C THR A 94 18.00 1.12 -7.41
N TRP A 95 17.45 2.20 -7.95
CA TRP A 95 18.25 3.18 -8.70
C TRP A 95 17.69 4.60 -8.61
N LEU A 96 18.57 5.56 -8.92
CA LEU A 96 18.27 6.99 -9.08
C LEU A 96 18.67 7.42 -10.50
N GLU A 97 17.91 8.33 -11.11
CA GLU A 97 18.24 8.88 -12.42
C GLU A 97 17.91 10.36 -12.51
N VAL A 98 18.78 11.11 -13.17
CA VAL A 98 18.52 12.48 -13.59
C VAL A 98 18.77 12.62 -15.09
N ILE A 99 17.90 13.39 -15.75
CA ILE A 99 18.01 13.76 -17.16
C ILE A 99 17.87 15.27 -17.27
N LEU A 100 18.77 15.90 -18.03
CA LEU A 100 18.71 17.33 -18.31
C LEU A 100 18.69 17.58 -19.83
N MET A 101 17.59 18.14 -20.32
CA MET A 101 17.37 18.39 -21.74
C MET A 101 17.27 19.89 -22.03
N ASP A 102 17.66 20.30 -23.24
CA ASP A 102 17.27 21.60 -23.77
C ASP A 102 15.92 21.49 -24.50
N ASP A 103 15.34 22.64 -24.83
CA ASP A 103 14.03 22.73 -25.48
C ASP A 103 14.01 22.04 -26.87
N ALA A 104 15.11 22.12 -27.63
CA ALA A 104 15.21 21.51 -28.95
C ALA A 104 15.16 19.98 -28.88
N MET A 105 15.87 19.40 -27.91
CA MET A 105 15.89 17.96 -27.69
C MET A 105 14.54 17.42 -27.23
N TYR A 106 13.87 18.13 -26.31
CA TYR A 106 12.56 17.71 -25.82
C TYR A 106 11.50 17.72 -26.94
N LEU A 107 11.49 18.79 -27.75
CA LEU A 107 10.61 18.86 -28.93
C LEU A 107 10.88 17.74 -29.94
N ALA A 108 12.15 17.34 -30.11
CA ALA A 108 12.52 16.23 -31.00
C ALA A 108 12.01 14.86 -30.49
N ILE A 109 11.93 14.68 -29.16
CA ILE A 109 11.36 13.49 -28.51
C ILE A 109 9.83 13.49 -28.68
N GLU A 110 9.16 14.60 -28.37
CA GLU A 110 7.70 14.71 -28.49
C GLU A 110 7.20 14.56 -29.93
N ALA A 111 7.93 15.11 -30.91
CA ALA A 111 7.59 14.99 -32.31
C ALA A 111 7.77 13.57 -32.88
N GLY A 112 8.29 12.62 -32.09
CA GLY A 112 8.45 11.23 -32.48
C GLY A 112 9.39 11.02 -33.67
N SER A 113 10.43 11.86 -33.78
CA SER A 113 11.26 11.97 -34.99
C SER A 113 11.80 10.62 -35.50
N ASP A 114 11.91 10.50 -36.83
CA ASP A 114 12.41 9.30 -37.54
C ASP A 114 13.87 8.94 -37.21
N TYR A 115 14.59 9.80 -36.48
CA TYR A 115 15.98 9.64 -36.03
C TYR A 115 16.10 9.03 -34.63
N LYS A 116 15.26 8.04 -34.31
CA LYS A 116 15.16 7.43 -32.97
C LYS A 116 16.52 6.97 -32.40
N GLU A 117 17.41 6.48 -33.25
CA GLU A 117 18.71 5.96 -32.80
C GLU A 117 19.69 7.07 -32.39
N GLU A 118 19.78 8.15 -33.16
CA GLU A 118 20.64 9.31 -32.83
C GLU A 118 20.11 10.08 -31.62
N LEU A 119 18.80 10.27 -31.55
CA LEU A 119 18.14 10.90 -30.41
C LEU A 119 18.32 10.08 -29.12
N SER A 120 18.24 8.75 -29.20
CA SER A 120 18.51 7.85 -28.08
C SER A 120 19.98 7.90 -27.62
N LYS A 121 20.93 7.97 -28.58
CA LYS A 121 22.35 8.17 -28.28
C LYS A 121 22.61 9.51 -27.61
N GLU A 122 21.92 10.57 -28.02
CA GLU A 122 22.07 11.87 -27.38
C GLU A 122 21.42 11.91 -26.00
N LEU A 123 20.24 11.30 -25.83
CA LEU A 123 19.56 11.20 -24.53
C LEU A 123 20.40 10.44 -23.52
N SER A 124 21.05 9.35 -23.94
CA SER A 124 21.92 8.57 -23.05
C SER A 124 23.14 9.37 -22.57
N LYS A 125 23.60 10.39 -23.30
CA LYS A 125 24.66 11.31 -22.83
C LYS A 125 24.17 12.37 -21.84
N ARG A 126 22.86 12.62 -21.81
CA ARG A 126 22.21 13.61 -20.93
C ARG A 126 21.53 13.01 -19.71
N LYS A 127 21.73 11.71 -19.54
CA LYS A 127 21.12 10.88 -18.52
C LYS A 127 22.22 10.30 -17.66
N VAL A 128 22.08 10.46 -16.35
CA VAL A 128 22.94 9.81 -15.36
C VAL A 128 22.06 8.97 -14.47
N SER A 129 22.36 7.67 -14.42
CA SER A 129 21.69 6.70 -13.57
C SER A 129 22.70 6.05 -12.63
N VAL A 130 22.29 5.87 -11.39
CA VAL A 130 23.11 5.30 -10.31
C VAL A 130 22.32 4.20 -9.64
N ASP A 131 22.87 2.98 -9.65
CA ASP A 131 22.35 1.87 -8.86
C ASP A 131 22.60 2.11 -7.37
N THR A 132 21.66 1.64 -6.57
CA THR A 132 21.64 1.78 -5.11
C THR A 132 21.31 0.45 -4.47
N ASN A 133 21.64 0.30 -3.18
CA ASN A 133 21.07 -0.80 -2.41
C ASN A 133 19.54 -0.70 -2.36
N PRO A 134 18.78 -1.82 -2.40
CA PRO A 134 17.33 -1.81 -2.21
C PRO A 134 16.95 -1.03 -0.95
N THR A 135 16.44 0.18 -1.14
CA THR A 135 16.14 1.10 -0.04
C THR A 135 14.63 1.26 0.05
N VAL A 136 14.09 0.92 1.23
CA VAL A 136 12.68 1.12 1.56
C VAL A 136 12.57 2.39 2.41
N ILE A 137 11.55 3.17 2.17
CA ILE A 137 11.27 4.39 2.94
C ILE A 137 10.91 3.98 4.37
N PRO A 138 11.61 4.51 5.40
CA PRO A 138 11.34 4.14 6.78
C PRO A 138 9.91 4.45 7.21
N ASN A 139 9.27 3.51 7.92
CA ASN A 139 7.92 3.68 8.49
C ASN A 139 7.78 4.95 9.34
N THR A 140 8.85 5.39 10.00
CA THR A 140 8.88 6.62 10.79
C THR A 140 8.55 7.88 9.98
N LEU A 141 8.83 7.89 8.66
CA LEU A 141 8.45 9.02 7.79
C LEU A 141 6.94 9.04 7.51
N PHE A 142 6.34 7.86 7.31
CA PHE A 142 4.88 7.74 7.20
C PHE A 142 4.19 8.16 8.51
N GLU A 143 4.76 7.78 9.67
CA GLU A 143 4.27 8.24 10.98
C GLU A 143 4.38 9.76 11.16
N TYR A 144 5.48 10.37 10.68
CA TYR A 144 5.66 11.82 10.71
C TYR A 144 4.66 12.55 9.82
N LEU A 145 4.44 12.09 8.58
CA LEU A 145 3.42 12.70 7.72
C LEU A 145 2.03 12.53 8.34
N ARG A 146 1.72 11.38 8.92
CA ARG A 146 0.46 11.17 9.65
C ARG A 146 0.28 12.20 10.77
N ASN A 147 1.28 12.38 11.63
CA ASN A 147 1.17 13.26 12.79
C ASN A 147 1.10 14.76 12.41
N ASN A 148 1.67 15.15 11.26
CA ASN A 148 1.72 16.55 10.83
C ASN A 148 0.64 16.92 9.79
N PHE A 149 0.10 15.96 9.05
CA PHE A 149 -0.85 16.21 7.94
C PHE A 149 -2.21 15.52 8.11
N SER A 150 -2.42 14.63 9.07
CA SER A 150 -3.78 14.18 9.41
C SER A 150 -4.54 15.25 10.18
N SER A 151 -5.55 15.83 9.55
CA SER A 151 -6.47 16.81 10.12
C SER A 151 -7.58 16.23 11.01
N SER A 152 -7.48 14.96 11.45
CA SER A 152 -8.42 14.42 12.44
C SER A 152 -7.71 13.70 13.57
N GLU A 153 -7.74 14.33 14.74
CA GLU A 153 -7.61 13.73 16.07
C GLU A 153 -8.72 12.67 16.30
N GLN A 154 -8.84 11.64 15.45
CA GLN A 154 -9.77 10.57 15.77
C GLN A 154 -9.12 9.71 16.87
N ILE A 155 -9.22 10.22 18.10
CA ILE A 155 -8.90 9.51 19.34
C ILE A 155 -10.17 8.75 19.71
N TYR A 156 -10.06 7.44 19.79
CA TYR A 156 -11.18 6.61 20.22
C TYR A 156 -11.43 6.83 21.72
N ASP A 157 -12.69 7.11 22.09
CA ASP A 157 -13.08 7.36 23.49
C ASP A 157 -13.05 6.09 24.35
N SER A 158 -13.23 4.92 23.73
CA SER A 158 -13.20 3.61 24.38
C SER A 158 -12.67 2.50 23.46
N GLU A 159 -12.28 1.37 24.07
CA GLU A 159 -11.94 0.13 23.33
C GLU A 159 -13.12 -0.37 22.49
N SER A 160 -14.34 -0.18 22.98
CA SER A 160 -15.54 -0.56 22.23
C SER A 160 -15.72 0.27 20.96
N ASP A 161 -15.36 1.55 20.96
CA ASP A 161 -15.52 2.42 19.79
C ASP A 161 -14.48 2.07 18.73
N LEU A 162 -13.23 1.83 19.15
CA LEU A 162 -12.19 1.29 18.27
C LEU A 162 -12.59 -0.05 17.66
N TYR A 163 -13.09 -0.98 18.49
CA TYR A 163 -13.51 -2.30 18.03
C TYR A 163 -14.67 -2.23 17.03
N LYS A 164 -15.66 -1.36 17.28
CA LYS A 164 -16.76 -1.10 16.33
C LYS A 164 -16.24 -0.52 15.02
N GLU A 165 -15.30 0.41 15.05
CA GLU A 165 -14.73 1.01 13.84
C GLU A 165 -14.04 -0.07 12.98
N ILE A 166 -13.23 -0.95 13.59
CA ILE A 166 -12.56 -2.05 12.89
C ILE A 166 -13.60 -3.03 12.29
N ILE A 167 -14.66 -3.35 13.03
CA ILE A 167 -15.77 -4.16 12.51
C ILE A 167 -16.41 -3.48 11.30
N SER A 168 -16.72 -2.18 11.39
CA SER A 168 -17.32 -1.41 10.30
C SER A 168 -16.40 -1.38 9.08
N MET A 169 -15.09 -1.19 9.26
CA MET A 169 -14.11 -1.25 8.17
C MET A 169 -14.13 -2.60 7.46
N LEU A 170 -14.08 -3.71 8.21
CA LEU A 170 -14.13 -5.06 7.63
C LEU A 170 -15.45 -5.34 6.91
N GLN A 171 -16.58 -4.87 7.46
CA GLN A 171 -17.90 -4.99 6.81
C GLN A 171 -17.95 -4.20 5.50
N LEU A 172 -17.48 -2.95 5.50
CA LEU A 172 -17.40 -2.11 4.32
C LEU A 172 -16.48 -2.70 3.25
N THR A 173 -15.35 -3.29 3.66
CA THR A 173 -14.45 -4.00 2.75
C THR A 173 -15.14 -5.21 2.12
N ALA A 174 -15.80 -6.05 2.93
CA ALA A 174 -16.57 -7.18 2.42
C ALA A 174 -17.69 -6.75 1.44
N GLN A 175 -18.36 -5.64 1.73
CA GLN A 175 -19.38 -5.05 0.87
C GLN A 175 -18.78 -4.53 -0.45
N LYS A 176 -17.71 -3.73 -0.40
CA LYS A 176 -17.00 -3.21 -1.58
C LYS A 176 -16.52 -4.32 -2.51
N ILE A 177 -15.95 -5.39 -1.94
CA ILE A 177 -15.51 -6.56 -2.71
C ILE A 177 -16.65 -7.11 -3.55
N ARG A 178 -17.84 -7.22 -2.95
CA ARG A 178 -19.03 -7.66 -3.66
C ARG A 178 -19.46 -6.62 -4.67
N GLU A 179 -19.73 -5.38 -4.26
CA GLU A 179 -20.36 -4.32 -5.06
C GLU A 179 -19.57 -3.96 -6.31
N LEU A 180 -18.25 -3.82 -6.18
CA LEU A 180 -17.33 -3.44 -7.26
C LEU A 180 -16.87 -4.63 -8.13
N ASN A 181 -17.51 -5.80 -7.97
CA ASN A 181 -17.17 -7.02 -8.70
C ASN A 181 -15.70 -7.47 -8.52
N MET A 182 -15.06 -7.06 -7.41
CA MET A 182 -13.70 -7.48 -7.06
C MET A 182 -13.64 -8.94 -6.65
N ILE A 183 -14.79 -9.59 -6.44
CA ILE A 183 -14.88 -11.03 -6.19
C ILE A 183 -14.04 -11.85 -7.17
N ASN A 184 -13.91 -11.46 -8.44
CA ASN A 184 -13.10 -12.19 -9.42
C ASN A 184 -11.62 -12.26 -9.04
N SER A 185 -11.09 -11.24 -8.36
CA SER A 185 -9.72 -11.23 -7.84
C SER A 185 -9.51 -12.23 -6.68
N PHE A 186 -10.58 -12.83 -6.14
CA PHE A 186 -10.52 -13.86 -5.10
C PHE A 186 -10.55 -15.28 -5.66
N TRP A 187 -10.66 -15.43 -6.98
CA TRP A 187 -10.65 -16.72 -7.66
C TRP A 187 -9.42 -16.84 -8.58
N ASP A 188 -8.82 -18.03 -8.61
CA ASP A 188 -7.92 -18.45 -9.67
C ASP A 188 -8.75 -19.02 -10.81
N VAL A 189 -8.65 -18.38 -11.97
CA VAL A 189 -9.36 -18.77 -13.19
C VAL A 189 -8.36 -19.26 -14.22
N GLU A 190 -8.49 -20.51 -14.63
CA GLU A 190 -7.71 -21.10 -15.71
C GLU A 190 -8.50 -21.02 -17.01
N TYR A 191 -7.86 -20.50 -18.06
CA TYR A 191 -8.43 -20.39 -19.39
C TYR A 191 -7.75 -21.36 -20.37
N LYS A 192 -8.54 -21.99 -21.24
CA LYS A 192 -8.04 -22.76 -22.39
C LYS A 192 -8.84 -22.35 -23.63
N SER A 193 -8.15 -21.84 -24.64
CA SER A 193 -8.76 -21.38 -25.90
C SER A 193 -9.94 -20.42 -25.70
N GLY A 194 -9.83 -19.49 -24.73
CA GLY A 194 -10.87 -18.51 -24.41
C GLY A 194 -12.02 -19.00 -23.51
N ALA A 195 -12.07 -20.30 -23.18
CA ALA A 195 -13.06 -20.85 -22.24
C ALA A 195 -12.46 -21.04 -20.84
N ILE A 196 -13.25 -20.80 -19.79
CA ILE A 196 -12.88 -21.11 -18.40
C ILE A 196 -12.90 -22.63 -18.22
N VAL A 197 -11.74 -23.21 -17.90
CA VAL A 197 -11.60 -24.66 -17.65
C VAL A 197 -11.51 -25.01 -16.17
N SER A 198 -11.06 -24.07 -15.34
CA SER A 198 -11.07 -24.22 -13.89
C SER A 198 -11.32 -22.86 -13.24
N LYS A 199 -12.05 -22.87 -12.13
CA LYS A 199 -12.21 -21.70 -11.28
C LYS A 199 -12.26 -22.15 -9.83
N LYS A 200 -11.25 -21.76 -9.05
CA LYS A 200 -11.09 -22.17 -7.65
C LYS A 200 -10.78 -20.96 -6.77
N PRO A 201 -11.14 -20.95 -5.48
CA PRO A 201 -10.71 -19.90 -4.58
C PRO A 201 -9.18 -19.82 -4.53
N LYS A 202 -8.64 -18.61 -4.53
CA LYS A 202 -7.21 -18.37 -4.23
C LYS A 202 -6.89 -18.87 -2.81
N LYS A 203 -5.62 -19.17 -2.53
CA LYS A 203 -5.22 -19.57 -1.17
C LYS A 203 -5.37 -18.39 -0.20
N GLU A 204 -5.61 -18.69 1.07
CA GLU A 204 -5.74 -17.68 2.14
C GLU A 204 -4.57 -16.69 2.13
N THR A 205 -3.33 -17.19 2.03
CA THR A 205 -2.10 -16.37 1.96
C THR A 205 -2.07 -15.41 0.77
N ASP A 206 -2.69 -15.78 -0.35
CA ASP A 206 -2.74 -14.96 -1.57
C ASP A 206 -3.85 -13.90 -1.50
N LEU A 207 -4.86 -14.11 -0.65
CA LEU A 207 -5.96 -13.18 -0.43
C LEU A 207 -5.60 -12.07 0.57
N GLN A 208 -4.71 -12.34 1.53
CA GLN A 208 -4.37 -11.37 2.57
C GLN A 208 -3.79 -10.05 2.00
N PRO A 209 -2.85 -10.03 1.03
CA PRO A 209 -2.37 -8.76 0.46
C PRO A 209 -3.48 -7.92 -0.19
N LEU A 210 -4.44 -8.57 -0.85
CA LEU A 210 -5.59 -7.90 -1.45
C LEU A 210 -6.49 -7.27 -0.38
N ILE A 211 -6.77 -8.00 0.70
CA ILE A 211 -7.53 -7.48 1.85
C ILE A 211 -6.77 -6.34 2.54
N HIS A 212 -5.46 -6.47 2.72
CA HIS A 212 -4.61 -5.44 3.33
C HIS A 212 -4.66 -4.14 2.53
N GLY A 213 -4.45 -4.21 1.21
CA GLY A 213 -4.51 -3.04 0.33
C GLY A 213 -5.87 -2.32 0.40
N LEU A 214 -6.98 -3.07 0.47
CA LEU A 214 -8.33 -2.50 0.61
C LEU A 214 -8.58 -1.84 1.97
N LEU A 215 -7.91 -2.31 3.01
CA LEU A 215 -8.05 -1.80 4.37
C LEU A 215 -7.10 -0.65 4.67
N ASN A 216 -5.91 -0.63 4.05
CA ASN A 216 -4.79 0.20 4.49
C ASN A 216 -5.12 1.70 4.43
N ASP A 217 -5.66 2.19 3.32
CA ASP A 217 -5.99 3.62 3.17
C ASP A 217 -7.06 4.06 4.17
N ILE A 218 -8.06 3.19 4.40
CA ILE A 218 -9.11 3.44 5.38
C ILE A 218 -8.51 3.42 6.79
N ALA A 219 -7.67 2.44 7.11
CA ALA A 219 -7.00 2.33 8.40
C ALA A 219 -6.15 3.55 8.70
N ILE A 220 -5.35 4.01 7.73
CA ILE A 220 -4.53 5.22 7.83
C ILE A 220 -5.43 6.43 8.12
N SER A 221 -6.53 6.61 7.38
CA SER A 221 -7.48 7.71 7.61
C SER A 221 -8.15 7.67 8.98
N LYS A 222 -8.17 6.50 9.62
CA LYS A 222 -8.75 6.25 10.95
C LYS A 222 -7.70 6.19 12.07
N ASN A 223 -6.45 6.55 11.78
CA ASN A 223 -5.33 6.45 12.71
C ASN A 223 -5.14 5.04 13.31
N LEU A 224 -5.33 4.03 12.46
CA LEU A 224 -5.10 2.63 12.77
C LEU A 224 -3.87 2.11 12.04
N LEU A 225 -3.10 1.28 12.73
CA LEU A 225 -2.05 0.47 12.14
C LEU A 225 -2.59 -0.94 11.89
N VAL A 226 -2.37 -1.46 10.69
CA VAL A 226 -2.75 -2.83 10.29
C VAL A 226 -1.51 -3.61 9.90
N ILE A 227 -1.14 -4.58 10.71
CA ILE A 227 0.01 -5.47 10.48
C ILE A 227 -0.52 -6.80 9.95
N ARG A 228 0.02 -7.26 8.82
CA ARG A 228 -0.29 -8.56 8.22
C ARG A 228 0.75 -9.60 8.65
N GLU A 229 0.35 -10.87 8.79
CA GLU A 229 1.24 -11.98 9.16
C GLU A 229 2.10 -11.69 10.40
N ASN A 230 1.46 -11.15 11.44
CA ASN A 230 2.17 -10.79 12.66
C ASN A 230 2.58 -12.06 13.42
N ASP A 231 3.89 -12.27 13.58
CA ASP A 231 4.41 -13.33 14.44
C ASP A 231 4.03 -13.06 15.90
N THR A 232 3.30 -14.00 16.50
CA THR A 232 2.84 -13.93 17.88
C THR A 232 3.64 -14.86 18.81
N GLY A 233 4.68 -15.56 18.32
CA GLY A 233 5.36 -16.64 19.04
C GLY A 233 4.53 -17.93 19.20
N ALA A 234 3.20 -17.87 19.01
CA ALA A 234 2.29 -19.01 18.91
C ALA A 234 1.93 -19.36 17.45
N GLY A 235 2.46 -18.60 16.49
CA GLY A 235 2.13 -18.68 15.07
C GLY A 235 1.91 -17.30 14.47
N ASN A 236 1.57 -17.28 13.18
CA ASN A 236 1.31 -16.04 12.45
C ASN A 236 -0.18 -15.74 12.45
N LEU A 237 -0.53 -14.60 13.06
CA LEU A 237 -1.87 -14.02 13.00
C LEU A 237 -2.05 -13.33 11.64
N ASP A 238 -3.18 -13.57 10.98
CA ASP A 238 -3.42 -12.99 9.65
C ASP A 238 -3.36 -11.45 9.66
N PHE A 239 -4.07 -10.83 10.60
CA PHE A 239 -4.06 -9.38 10.79
C PHE A 239 -4.11 -8.95 12.25
N LEU A 240 -3.26 -7.99 12.61
CA LEU A 240 -3.29 -7.28 13.87
C LEU A 240 -3.62 -5.81 13.61
N PHE A 241 -4.74 -5.37 14.18
CA PHE A 241 -5.09 -3.96 14.20
C PHE A 241 -4.62 -3.32 15.51
N ILE A 242 -4.03 -2.13 15.42
CA ILE A 242 -3.56 -1.37 16.56
C ILE A 242 -4.13 0.05 16.46
N GLY A 243 -4.80 0.49 17.52
CA GLY A 243 -5.31 1.85 17.68
C GLY A 243 -4.95 2.44 19.05
N ILE A 244 -5.09 3.75 19.19
CA ILE A 244 -4.87 4.46 20.46
C ILE A 244 -6.22 4.89 21.05
N VAL A 245 -6.50 4.43 22.27
CA VAL A 245 -7.68 4.83 23.06
C VAL A 245 -7.17 5.53 24.30
N LYS A 246 -7.49 6.81 24.54
CA LYS A 246 -7.07 7.53 25.77
C LYS A 246 -5.58 7.31 26.14
N ASN A 247 -4.68 7.44 25.17
CA ASN A 247 -3.22 7.24 25.31
C ASN A 247 -2.75 5.80 25.63
N ARG A 248 -3.62 4.79 25.57
CA ARG A 248 -3.21 3.37 25.60
C ARG A 248 -3.33 2.74 24.23
N MET A 249 -2.38 1.86 23.92
CA MET A 249 -2.42 1.02 22.73
C MET A 249 -3.40 -0.12 22.95
N VAL A 250 -4.34 -0.28 22.02
CA VAL A 250 -5.32 -1.36 22.01
C VAL A 250 -5.12 -2.18 20.75
N LYS A 251 -5.15 -3.50 20.92
CA LYS A 251 -4.91 -4.48 19.87
C LYS A 251 -6.17 -5.28 19.59
N VAL A 252 -6.45 -5.53 18.32
CA VAL A 252 -7.54 -6.41 17.89
C VAL A 252 -6.97 -7.46 16.94
N CYS A 253 -7.12 -8.73 17.31
CA CYS A 253 -6.67 -9.85 16.49
C CYS A 253 -7.74 -10.21 15.46
N VAL A 254 -7.35 -10.38 14.20
CA VAL A 254 -8.27 -10.78 13.12
C VAL A 254 -7.70 -11.98 12.38
N GLU A 255 -8.48 -13.06 12.31
CA GLU A 255 -8.11 -14.33 11.68
C GLU A 255 -9.07 -14.63 10.53
N PHE A 256 -8.53 -14.94 9.35
CA PHE A 256 -9.25 -15.35 8.17
C PHE A 256 -9.11 -16.85 7.91
N LYS A 257 -10.20 -17.47 7.50
CA LYS A 257 -10.22 -18.88 7.11
C LYS A 257 -11.23 -19.15 6.03
N HIS A 258 -10.87 -19.99 5.08
CA HIS A 258 -11.81 -20.58 4.14
C HIS A 258 -12.84 -21.42 4.89
N ALA A 259 -14.11 -21.20 4.58
CA ALA A 259 -15.22 -21.97 5.12
C ALA A 259 -15.17 -23.47 4.77
N HIS A 260 -14.35 -23.85 3.77
CA HIS A 260 -14.12 -25.23 3.34
C HIS A 260 -12.78 -25.80 3.84
N SER A 261 -12.06 -25.08 4.71
CA SER A 261 -10.83 -25.55 5.33
C SER A 261 -11.11 -26.67 6.33
N LYS A 262 -10.22 -27.67 6.41
CA LYS A 262 -10.29 -28.70 7.46
C LYS A 262 -10.06 -28.12 8.86
N LYS A 263 -9.40 -26.96 8.96
CA LYS A 263 -9.13 -26.24 10.21
C LYS A 263 -10.11 -25.09 10.44
N PHE A 264 -11.26 -25.11 9.78
CA PHE A 264 -12.21 -24.01 9.81
C PHE A 264 -12.75 -23.71 11.23
N GLU A 265 -13.09 -24.71 12.02
CA GLU A 265 -13.50 -24.45 13.42
C GLU A 265 -12.31 -24.20 14.34
N ASP A 266 -11.21 -24.92 14.11
CA ASP A 266 -9.97 -24.75 14.90
C ASP A 266 -9.43 -23.32 14.81
N GLY A 267 -9.60 -22.64 13.67
CA GLY A 267 -9.25 -21.23 13.52
C GLY A 267 -9.94 -20.32 14.54
N LEU A 268 -11.24 -20.53 14.76
CA LEU A 268 -12.04 -19.78 15.72
C LEU A 268 -11.83 -20.25 17.16
N LEU A 269 -11.83 -21.56 17.40
CA LEU A 269 -11.89 -22.13 18.75
C LEU A 269 -10.53 -22.30 19.41
N LYS A 270 -9.44 -22.31 18.63
CA LYS A 270 -8.08 -22.55 19.12
C LYS A 270 -7.11 -21.45 18.70
N GLN A 271 -6.97 -21.22 17.39
CA GLN A 271 -5.92 -20.33 16.86
C GLN A 271 -6.13 -18.87 17.29
N LEU A 272 -7.30 -18.30 17.01
CA LEU A 272 -7.58 -16.90 17.35
C LEU A 272 -7.51 -16.63 18.87
N PRO A 273 -8.10 -17.46 19.76
CA PRO A 273 -7.92 -17.32 21.21
C PRO A 273 -6.46 -17.39 21.66
N GLU A 274 -5.63 -18.26 21.07
CA GLU A 274 -4.21 -18.37 21.38
C GLU A 274 -3.45 -17.09 20.99
N TYR A 275 -3.74 -16.55 19.80
CA TYR A 275 -3.18 -15.27 19.35
C TYR A 275 -3.61 -14.10 20.25
N MET A 276 -4.89 -14.02 20.61
CA MET A 276 -5.42 -13.02 21.54
C MET A 276 -4.69 -13.05 22.89
N LYS A 277 -4.48 -14.26 23.44
CA LYS A 277 -3.71 -14.46 24.67
C LYS A 277 -2.27 -14.00 24.53
N SER A 278 -1.58 -14.37 23.45
CA SER A 278 -0.20 -13.96 23.21
C SER A 278 -0.05 -12.44 23.06
N MET A 279 -1.00 -11.82 22.36
CA MET A 279 -0.99 -10.37 22.12
C MET A 279 -1.47 -9.54 23.31
N GLY A 280 -2.02 -10.18 24.35
CA GLY A 280 -2.54 -9.55 25.56
C GLY A 280 -3.84 -8.78 25.33
N THR A 281 -4.75 -9.31 24.50
CA THR A 281 -6.05 -8.68 24.18
C THR A 281 -7.20 -9.67 24.35
N ASP A 282 -8.40 -9.17 24.65
CA ASP A 282 -9.65 -9.94 24.64
C ASP A 282 -10.54 -9.61 23.42
N LEU A 283 -10.02 -8.83 22.47
CA LEU A 283 -10.71 -8.41 21.25
C LEU A 283 -10.25 -9.26 20.05
N GLY A 284 -11.17 -10.05 19.51
CA GLY A 284 -10.94 -10.91 18.35
C GLY A 284 -12.03 -10.78 17.28
N ILE A 285 -11.67 -10.88 16.01
CA ILE A 285 -12.63 -10.98 14.89
C ILE A 285 -12.26 -12.18 14.04
N TYR A 286 -13.21 -13.08 13.82
CA TYR A 286 -13.05 -14.21 12.93
C TYR A 286 -13.75 -13.95 11.60
N CYS A 287 -13.01 -14.10 10.51
CA CYS A 287 -13.43 -13.72 9.16
C CYS A 287 -13.49 -14.93 8.20
N PRO A 288 -14.61 -15.68 8.19
CA PRO A 288 -14.81 -16.76 7.23
C PRO A 288 -14.88 -16.25 5.78
N PHE A 289 -14.03 -16.74 4.91
CA PHE A 289 -14.24 -16.63 3.46
C PHE A 289 -15.24 -17.69 3.00
N TYR A 290 -16.38 -17.22 2.53
CA TYR A 290 -17.44 -18.04 1.97
C TYR A 290 -17.42 -17.96 0.45
N PHE A 291 -17.06 -19.06 -0.20
CA PHE A 291 -17.07 -19.21 -1.65
C PHE A 291 -18.24 -20.10 -2.05
N ARG A 292 -18.82 -19.87 -3.23
CA ARG A 292 -19.70 -20.78 -3.98
C ARG A 292 -19.71 -20.31 -5.43
N GLY A 293 -19.80 -21.23 -6.37
CA GLY A 293 -19.89 -20.93 -7.79
C GLY A 293 -20.41 -22.12 -8.58
N ASP A 294 -20.70 -21.91 -9.86
CA ASP A 294 -21.22 -22.97 -10.75
C ASP A 294 -20.26 -24.17 -10.79
N ASN A 295 -18.95 -23.91 -10.72
CA ASN A 295 -17.88 -24.92 -10.76
C ASN A 295 -17.23 -25.19 -9.38
N PHE A 296 -17.79 -24.63 -8.29
CA PHE A 296 -17.24 -24.78 -6.94
C PHE A 296 -18.35 -24.85 -5.87
N ALA A 297 -18.61 -26.07 -5.37
CA ALA A 297 -19.74 -26.36 -4.50
C ALA A 297 -19.44 -26.35 -2.99
N GLU A 298 -18.21 -26.01 -2.59
CA GLU A 298 -17.83 -25.89 -1.18
C GLU A 298 -18.07 -24.47 -0.65
N PRO A 299 -18.36 -24.27 0.65
CA PRO A 299 -18.57 -25.31 1.66
C PRO A 299 -19.94 -26.00 1.48
N LYS A 300 -19.93 -27.34 1.51
CA LYS A 300 -21.16 -28.14 1.40
C LYS A 300 -22.06 -28.05 2.63
N LEU A 301 -21.47 -27.91 3.81
CA LEU A 301 -22.17 -27.94 5.10
C LEU A 301 -23.04 -26.71 5.35
N PHE A 302 -22.75 -25.59 4.68
CA PHE A 302 -23.43 -24.32 4.91
C PHE A 302 -24.02 -23.83 3.59
N GLU A 303 -25.36 -23.72 3.52
CA GLU A 303 -26.05 -23.27 2.31
C GLU A 303 -25.82 -21.80 1.99
N ASN A 304 -25.63 -20.98 3.02
CA ASN A 304 -25.39 -19.55 2.93
C ASN A 304 -24.51 -19.05 4.10
N PRO A 305 -23.92 -17.84 3.98
CA PRO A 305 -23.12 -17.26 5.05
C PRO A 305 -23.85 -17.14 6.39
N GLU A 306 -25.16 -16.92 6.41
CA GLU A 306 -25.96 -16.74 7.62
C GLU A 306 -26.01 -18.02 8.46
N LYS A 307 -26.21 -19.18 7.80
CA LYS A 307 -26.16 -20.50 8.46
C LYS A 307 -24.77 -20.78 9.02
N LEU A 308 -23.71 -20.41 8.29
CA LEU A 308 -22.33 -20.52 8.76
C LEU A 308 -22.10 -19.67 10.02
N VAL A 309 -22.53 -18.41 10.02
CA VAL A 309 -22.39 -17.51 11.18
C VAL A 309 -23.17 -18.05 12.38
N SER A 310 -24.39 -18.55 12.18
CA SER A 310 -25.19 -19.16 13.25
C SER A 310 -24.51 -20.39 13.84
N TYR A 311 -23.92 -21.24 12.99
CA TYR A 311 -23.18 -22.42 13.42
C TYR A 311 -21.96 -22.04 14.28
N LEU A 312 -21.09 -21.16 13.77
CA LEU A 312 -19.91 -20.71 14.49
C LEU A 312 -20.26 -19.96 15.78
N GLY A 313 -21.33 -19.15 15.78
CA GLY A 313 -21.77 -18.44 16.97
C GLY A 313 -22.19 -19.38 18.10
N LYS A 314 -22.89 -20.48 17.77
CA LYS A 314 -23.21 -21.53 18.75
C LYS A 314 -21.96 -22.26 19.24
N ALA A 315 -21.00 -22.52 18.37
CA ALA A 315 -19.74 -23.14 18.75
C ALA A 315 -18.93 -22.24 19.71
N ALA A 316 -18.75 -20.97 19.36
CA ALA A 316 -18.07 -19.97 20.19
C ALA A 316 -18.75 -19.81 21.57
N LEU A 317 -20.08 -19.74 21.61
CA LEU A 317 -20.82 -19.63 22.86
C LEU A 317 -20.58 -20.81 23.81
N ARG A 318 -20.51 -22.04 23.28
CA ARG A 318 -20.23 -23.24 24.10
C ARG A 318 -18.85 -23.21 24.75
N GLU A 319 -17.89 -22.57 24.10
CA GLU A 319 -16.49 -22.45 24.57
C GLU A 319 -16.22 -21.14 25.33
N GLY A 320 -17.24 -20.30 25.58
CA GLY A 320 -17.07 -19.01 26.27
C GLY A 320 -16.32 -17.95 25.44
N LEU A 321 -16.41 -18.05 24.11
CA LEU A 321 -15.77 -17.14 23.14
C LEU A 321 -16.78 -16.17 22.50
N ASP A 322 -17.87 -15.85 23.21
CA ASP A 322 -18.97 -15.00 22.73
C ASP A 322 -18.56 -13.55 22.45
N LYS A 323 -17.41 -13.12 22.96
CA LYS A 323 -16.79 -11.82 22.65
C LYS A 323 -16.13 -11.76 21.27
N ILE A 324 -15.85 -12.90 20.63
CA ILE A 324 -15.26 -12.92 19.28
C ILE A 324 -16.35 -12.61 18.25
N ARG A 325 -16.16 -11.53 17.49
CA ARG A 325 -17.06 -11.20 16.39
C ARG A 325 -16.82 -12.12 15.20
N ILE A 326 -17.88 -12.72 14.66
CA ILE A 326 -17.83 -13.49 13.40
C ILE A 326 -18.34 -12.60 12.26
N LEU A 327 -17.54 -12.43 11.21
CA LEU A 327 -17.83 -11.55 10.07
C LEU A 327 -17.52 -12.28 8.75
N PRO A 328 -18.51 -12.83 8.05
CA PRO A 328 -18.27 -13.59 6.83
C PRO A 328 -17.97 -12.67 5.64
N PHE A 329 -16.95 -13.02 4.87
CA PHE A 329 -16.67 -12.46 3.56
C PHE A 329 -17.31 -13.35 2.50
N ASN A 330 -18.45 -12.91 1.95
CA ASN A 330 -19.12 -13.64 0.88
C ASN A 330 -18.47 -13.34 -0.48
N CYS A 331 -17.59 -14.25 -0.90
CA CYS A 331 -16.83 -14.23 -2.14
C CYS A 331 -17.44 -15.15 -3.22
N SER A 332 -18.68 -15.61 -3.02
CA SER A 332 -19.40 -16.41 -4.02
C SER A 332 -19.57 -15.66 -5.34
N GLU A 333 -19.59 -16.42 -6.43
CA GLU A 333 -19.90 -15.91 -7.77
C GLU A 333 -21.26 -15.20 -7.76
N ARG A 334 -21.34 -14.10 -8.51
CA ARG A 334 -22.62 -13.46 -8.78
C ARG A 334 -23.39 -14.31 -9.78
N VAL A 335 -24.67 -14.56 -9.50
CA VAL A 335 -25.60 -15.11 -10.49
C VAL A 335 -25.64 -14.13 -11.66
N SER A 336 -25.37 -14.60 -12.88
CA SER A 336 -25.42 -13.75 -14.06
C SER A 336 -26.85 -13.23 -14.27
N ALA A 337 -26.99 -11.99 -14.74
CA ALA A 337 -28.31 -11.40 -15.01
C ALA A 337 -29.13 -12.22 -16.02
N SER A 338 -28.48 -13.04 -16.85
CA SER A 338 -29.12 -14.00 -17.77
C SER A 338 -29.71 -15.25 -17.11
N LYS A 339 -29.47 -15.46 -15.80
CA LYS A 339 -29.97 -16.59 -15.00
C LYS A 339 -30.99 -16.14 -13.94
N LEU A 340 -31.28 -14.85 -13.85
CA LEU A 340 -32.39 -14.25 -13.09
C LEU A 340 -33.59 -14.10 -14.02
#